data_AF-A0A518HW43-F1
#
_entry.id   AF-A0A518HW43-F1
#
_cell.length_a   1.000
_cell.length_b   1.000
_cell.length_c   1.000
_cell.angle_alpha   90.00
_cell.angle_beta   90.00
_cell.angle_gamma   90.00
#
_symmetry.space_group_name_H-M   'P 1'
#
loop_
_entity.id
_entity.type
_entity.pdbx_description
1 polymer ?
#
loop_
_entity_poly.entity_id
_entity_poly.type
_entity_poly.pdbx_seq_one_letter_code
_entity_poly.pdbx_strand_id
1 'polypeptide(L)'
;MTADVFCEFLVPFERLTVLRDRVRAVLERLPTPVVEDFLQDERFRVTLENFVPGQGWSLWMAMPGPNRSGSRVVVLRRRLNDCDEDFAHYVIAHEFAHAHLHNGGWGDHTDPEQAADALADSWGFPKVTRSPQD
;
A
#
# COMPACT_ATOMS: atom_id res chain seq x y z
N MET A 1 11.33 -20.82 -13.93
CA MET A 1 10.00 -20.26 -13.62
C MET A 1 10.06 -19.81 -12.18
N THR A 2 10.53 -18.58 -11.94
CA THR A 2 10.34 -17.95 -10.62
C THR A 2 8.84 -17.77 -10.47
N ALA A 3 8.22 -18.52 -9.56
CA ALA A 3 6.86 -18.23 -9.15
C ALA A 3 6.81 -16.74 -8.82
N ASP A 4 5.90 -16.02 -9.44
CA ASP A 4 5.71 -14.61 -9.17
C ASP A 4 5.19 -14.50 -7.74
N VAL A 5 6.11 -14.28 -6.80
CA VAL A 5 5.86 -14.32 -5.35
C VAL A 5 4.82 -13.29 -4.92
N PHE A 6 4.54 -12.31 -5.78
CA PHE A 6 3.54 -11.26 -5.57
C PHE A 6 2.17 -11.59 -6.14
N CYS A 7 1.98 -12.75 -6.80
CA CYS A 7 0.72 -13.12 -7.44
C CYS A 7 -0.49 -12.86 -6.54
N GLU A 8 -0.45 -13.29 -5.28
CA GLU A 8 -1.57 -13.13 -4.36
C GLU A 8 -1.93 -11.66 -4.07
N PHE A 9 -0.92 -10.78 -4.03
CA PHE A 9 -1.13 -9.34 -3.82
C PHE A 9 -1.68 -8.65 -5.07
N LEU A 10 -1.48 -9.24 -6.25
CA LEU A 10 -1.86 -8.67 -7.54
C LEU A 10 -3.23 -9.13 -8.06
N VAL A 11 -3.79 -10.22 -7.53
CA VAL A 11 -5.14 -10.75 -7.88
C VAL A 11 -6.24 -9.67 -7.88
N PRO A 12 -6.34 -8.75 -6.90
CA PRO A 12 -7.40 -7.73 -6.89
C PRO A 12 -7.38 -6.78 -8.11
N PHE A 13 -6.23 -6.67 -8.78
CA PHE A 13 -5.98 -5.72 -9.87
C PHE A 13 -6.00 -6.37 -11.26
N GLU A 14 -6.45 -7.62 -11.40
CA GLU A 14 -6.48 -8.34 -12.68
C GLU A 14 -7.15 -7.56 -13.83
N ARG A 15 -8.17 -6.76 -13.50
CA ARG A 15 -8.91 -5.92 -14.47
C ARG A 15 -8.33 -4.51 -14.66
N LEU A 16 -7.35 -4.12 -13.84
CA LEU A 16 -6.67 -2.82 -13.87
C LEU A 16 -5.18 -3.05 -14.08
N THR A 17 -4.80 -3.44 -15.30
CA THR A 17 -3.43 -3.87 -15.61
C THR A 17 -2.39 -2.79 -15.31
N VAL A 18 -2.70 -1.51 -15.55
CA VAL A 18 -1.79 -0.40 -15.23
C VAL A 18 -1.56 -0.30 -13.72
N LEU A 19 -2.63 -0.30 -12.91
CA LEU A 19 -2.49 -0.28 -11.46
C LEU A 19 -1.79 -1.54 -10.92
N ARG A 20 -2.08 -2.71 -11.49
CA ARG A 20 -1.38 -3.97 -11.16
C ARG A 20 0.12 -3.85 -11.39
N ASP A 21 0.52 -3.32 -12.53
CA ASP A 21 1.93 -3.20 -12.91
C ASP A 21 2.63 -2.13 -12.04
N ARG A 22 1.94 -1.05 -11.67
CA ARG A 22 2.42 -0.05 -10.68
C ARG A 22 2.62 -0.66 -9.29
N VAL A 23 1.66 -1.46 -8.80
CA VAL A 23 1.79 -2.16 -7.51
C VAL A 23 2.96 -3.13 -7.53
N ARG A 24 3.12 -3.90 -8.62
CA ARG A 24 4.29 -4.78 -8.81
C ARG A 24 5.59 -3.98 -8.78
N ALA A 25 5.68 -2.87 -9.50
CA ALA A 25 6.88 -2.04 -9.57
C ALA A 25 7.31 -1.52 -8.19
N VAL A 26 6.35 -1.16 -7.34
CA VAL A 26 6.64 -0.78 -5.95
C VAL A 26 7.13 -1.98 -5.15
N LEU A 27 6.42 -3.11 -5.18
CA LEU A 27 6.81 -4.34 -4.45
C LEU A 27 8.22 -4.83 -4.81
N GLU A 28 8.60 -4.74 -6.09
CA GLU A 28 9.94 -5.13 -6.57
C GLU A 28 11.06 -4.20 -6.08
N ARG A 29 10.73 -2.97 -5.69
CA ARG A 29 11.68 -1.98 -5.17
C ARG A 29 11.74 -1.92 -3.65
N LEU A 30 10.80 -2.57 -2.95
CA LEU A 30 10.81 -2.63 -1.49
C LEU A 30 12.05 -3.39 -0.97
N PRO A 31 12.58 -3.03 0.20
CA PRO A 31 13.64 -3.80 0.84
C PRO A 31 13.20 -5.24 1.11
N THR A 32 14.10 -6.20 0.92
CA THR A 32 13.83 -7.64 1.15
C THR A 32 13.17 -7.94 2.51
N PRO A 33 13.60 -7.34 3.64
CA PRO A 33 12.95 -7.59 4.93
C PRO A 33 11.48 -7.15 5.00
N VAL A 34 11.11 -6.11 4.25
CA VAL A 34 9.73 -5.62 4.19
C VAL A 34 8.87 -6.57 3.37
N VAL A 35 9.40 -7.03 2.23
CA VAL A 35 8.73 -8.02 1.38
C VAL A 35 8.53 -9.34 2.15
N GLU A 36 9.54 -9.80 2.88
CA GLU A 36 9.44 -10.99 3.71
C GLU A 36 8.40 -10.84 4.83
N ASP A 37 8.30 -9.69 5.51
CA ASP A 37 7.24 -9.39 6.50
C ASP A 37 5.84 -9.54 5.88
N PHE A 38 5.63 -9.03 4.68
CA PHE A 38 4.35 -9.15 3.97
C PHE A 38 4.03 -10.58 3.53
N LEU A 39 5.03 -11.33 3.05
CA LEU A 39 4.85 -12.73 2.63
C LEU A 39 4.61 -13.66 3.82
N GLN A 40 5.15 -13.35 5.00
CA GLN A 40 5.01 -14.16 6.21
C GLN A 40 3.75 -13.82 7.03
N ASP A 41 3.17 -12.63 6.88
CA ASP A 41 1.94 -12.26 7.56
C ASP A 41 0.71 -12.66 6.73
N GLU A 42 0.07 -13.78 7.08
CA GLU A 42 -1.16 -14.25 6.44
C GLU A 42 -2.32 -13.25 6.51
N ARG A 43 -2.23 -12.18 7.32
CA ARG A 43 -3.25 -11.12 7.41
C ARG A 43 -2.95 -9.96 6.47
N PHE A 44 -1.75 -9.90 5.87
CA PHE A 44 -1.43 -8.88 4.90
C PHE A 44 -2.21 -9.11 3.60
N ARG A 45 -2.95 -8.09 3.18
CA ARG A 45 -3.75 -8.12 1.96
C ARG A 45 -3.70 -6.77 1.29
N VAL A 46 -3.61 -6.78 -0.03
CA VAL A 46 -3.83 -5.59 -0.85
C VAL A 46 -5.23 -5.73 -1.45
N THR A 47 -6.00 -4.64 -1.51
CA THR A 47 -7.32 -4.63 -2.13
C THR A 47 -7.62 -3.28 -2.77
N LEU A 48 -8.66 -3.23 -3.61
CA LEU A 48 -9.16 -2.01 -4.20
C LEU A 48 -10.22 -1.37 -3.31
N GLU A 49 -10.25 -0.04 -3.30
CA GLU A 49 -11.38 0.69 -2.74
C GLU A 49 -12.67 0.25 -3.46
N ASN A 50 -13.70 -0.03 -2.67
CA ASN A 50 -15.03 -0.40 -3.15
C ASN A 50 -16.03 0.76 -3.03
N PHE A 51 -15.56 2.01 -3.12
CA PHE A 51 -16.41 3.18 -2.93
C PHE A 51 -17.61 3.16 -3.88
N VAL A 52 -18.81 3.06 -3.31
CA VAL A 52 -20.09 3.18 -4.03
C VAL A 52 -20.74 4.52 -3.63
N PRO A 53 -20.94 5.45 -4.58
CA PRO A 53 -21.64 6.70 -4.31
C PRO A 53 -23.03 6.44 -3.69
N GLY A 54 -23.30 7.00 -2.51
CA GLY A 54 -24.56 6.82 -1.77
C GLY A 54 -24.56 5.68 -0.73
N GLN A 55 -23.60 4.77 -0.77
CA GLN A 55 -23.40 3.70 0.24
C GLN A 55 -22.17 3.94 1.14
N GLY A 56 -21.24 4.78 0.71
CA GLY A 56 -19.98 5.02 1.42
C GLY A 56 -18.91 4.00 1.06
N TRP A 57 -17.84 3.97 1.86
CA TRP A 57 -16.72 3.05 1.75
C TRP A 57 -16.98 1.84 2.66
N SER A 58 -16.67 0.62 2.22
CA SER A 58 -16.83 -0.59 3.04
C SER A 58 -15.50 -1.34 3.13
N LEU A 59 -14.63 -0.92 4.05
CA LEU A 59 -13.45 -1.71 4.43
C LEU A 59 -13.89 -2.84 5.35
N TRP A 60 -13.81 -4.08 4.89
CA TRP A 60 -13.82 -5.23 5.79
C TRP A 60 -12.44 -5.30 6.46
N MET A 61 -12.25 -4.52 7.53
CA MET A 61 -11.08 -4.69 8.40
C MET A 61 -11.32 -5.94 9.24
N ALA A 62 -10.44 -6.94 9.12
CA ALA A 62 -10.36 -7.96 10.14
C ALA A 62 -10.05 -7.27 11.47
N MET A 63 -10.89 -7.49 12.48
CA MET A 63 -10.72 -6.92 13.82
C MET A 63 -9.27 -7.15 14.29
N PRO A 64 -8.56 -6.11 14.79
CA PRO A 64 -7.20 -6.29 15.26
C PRO A 64 -7.19 -7.34 16.38
N GLY A 65 -6.38 -8.39 16.19
CA GLY A 65 -6.18 -9.41 17.22
C GLY A 65 -5.53 -8.81 18.47
N PRO A 66 -5.70 -9.44 19.65
CA PRO A 66 -5.42 -8.85 20.96
C PRO A 66 -3.96 -8.45 21.23
N ASN A 67 -3.01 -8.67 20.30
CA ASN A 67 -1.59 -8.45 20.52
C ASN A 67 -0.86 -7.58 19.49
N ARG A 68 -1.55 -7.03 18.46
CA ARG A 68 -0.99 -6.03 17.55
C ARG A 68 -2.09 -5.09 17.06
N SER A 69 -2.06 -3.85 17.52
CA SER A 69 -3.03 -2.81 17.12
C SER A 69 -2.55 -2.20 15.80
N GLY A 70 -3.16 -2.59 14.67
CA GLY A 70 -2.84 -2.05 13.35
C GLY A 70 -3.38 -2.92 12.21
N SER A 71 -4.04 -2.30 11.22
CA SER A 71 -4.51 -3.02 10.02
C SER A 71 -3.32 -3.43 9.15
N ARG A 72 -3.31 -4.69 8.68
CA ARG A 72 -2.37 -5.21 7.66
C ARG A 72 -2.97 -5.18 6.26
N VAL A 73 -4.15 -4.57 6.09
CA VAL A 73 -4.85 -4.48 4.82
C VAL A 73 -4.58 -3.14 4.18
N VAL A 74 -3.99 -3.16 2.98
CA VAL A 74 -3.70 -2.01 2.14
C VAL A 74 -4.85 -1.82 1.16
N VAL A 75 -5.44 -0.63 1.13
CA VAL A 75 -6.58 -0.33 0.25
C VAL A 75 -6.21 0.77 -0.73
N LEU A 76 -6.11 0.39 -2.00
CA LEU A 76 -5.70 1.29 -3.08
C LEU A 76 -6.89 1.85 -3.84
N ARG A 77 -6.81 3.13 -4.19
CA ARG A 77 -7.86 3.81 -4.96
C ARG A 77 -7.79 3.45 -6.43
N ARG A 78 -8.94 3.29 -7.09
CA ARG A 78 -8.98 2.98 -8.53
C ARG A 78 -8.39 4.09 -9.39
N ARG A 79 -8.52 5.34 -8.92
CA ARG A 79 -7.96 6.53 -9.59
C ARG A 79 -6.43 6.50 -9.70
N LEU A 80 -5.75 5.67 -8.90
CA LEU A 80 -4.32 5.44 -9.05
C LEU A 80 -3.95 4.75 -10.38
N ASN A 81 -4.94 4.25 -11.11
CA ASN A 81 -4.74 3.75 -12.47
C ASN A 81 -4.50 4.88 -13.48
N ASP A 82 -5.11 6.05 -13.25
CA ASP A 82 -5.20 7.13 -14.24
C ASP A 82 -4.34 8.34 -13.88
N CYS A 83 -3.90 8.45 -12.63
CA CYS A 83 -3.04 9.55 -12.22
C CYS A 83 -1.59 9.39 -12.70
N ASP A 84 -0.81 10.45 -12.50
CA ASP A 84 0.63 10.45 -12.68
C ASP A 84 1.30 9.23 -12.01
N GLU A 85 2.30 8.67 -12.69
CA GLU A 85 2.95 7.42 -12.28
C GLU A 85 3.77 7.59 -11.00
N ASP A 86 4.51 8.70 -10.86
CA ASP A 86 5.29 8.97 -9.66
C ASP A 86 4.37 9.19 -8.46
N PHE A 87 3.25 9.89 -8.67
CA PHE A 87 2.20 10.03 -7.65
C PHE A 87 1.58 8.69 -7.27
N ALA A 88 1.28 7.83 -8.25
CA ALA A 88 0.73 6.51 -7.97
C ALA A 88 1.72 5.65 -7.15
N HIS A 89 2.98 5.62 -7.55
CA HIS A 89 4.03 4.87 -6.87
C HIS A 89 4.26 5.37 -5.44
N TYR A 90 4.30 6.69 -5.24
CA TYR A 90 4.37 7.27 -3.89
C TYR A 90 3.19 6.83 -3.02
N VAL A 91 1.95 6.98 -3.50
CA VAL A 91 0.76 6.58 -2.71
C VAL A 91 0.79 5.09 -2.38
N ILE A 92 1.14 4.23 -3.34
CA ILE A 92 1.23 2.78 -3.10
C ILE A 92 2.30 2.47 -2.04
N ALA A 93 3.48 3.08 -2.14
CA ALA A 93 4.56 2.91 -1.17
C ALA A 93 4.16 3.43 0.22
N HIS A 94 3.47 4.56 0.29
CA HIS A 94 2.94 5.13 1.54
C HIS A 94 1.99 4.16 2.26
N GLU A 95 1.03 3.58 1.53
CA GLU A 95 0.10 2.61 2.13
C GLU A 95 0.81 1.32 2.57
N PHE A 96 1.85 0.89 1.84
CA PHE A 96 2.70 -0.23 2.27
C PHE A 96 3.51 0.11 3.54
N ALA A 97 3.98 1.34 3.67
CA ALA A 97 4.66 1.81 4.88
C ALA A 97 3.72 1.75 6.08
N HIS A 98 2.47 2.22 5.94
CA HIS A 98 1.44 2.06 6.98
C HIS A 98 1.22 0.61 7.39
N ALA A 99 1.11 -0.29 6.42
CA ALA A 99 0.92 -1.70 6.71
C ALA A 99 2.14 -2.32 7.43
N HIS A 100 3.36 -1.99 7.01
CA HIS A 100 4.60 -2.47 7.63
C HIS A 100 4.77 -1.95 9.05
N LEU A 101 4.50 -0.66 9.27
CA LEU A 101 4.57 0.00 10.58
C LEU A 101 3.39 -0.34 11.50
N HIS A 102 2.43 -1.15 11.03
CA HIS A 102 1.18 -1.41 11.74
C HIS A 102 0.40 -0.12 12.10
N ASN A 103 0.44 0.91 11.25
CA ASN A 103 -0.10 2.25 11.53
C ASN A 103 0.51 2.89 12.80
N GLY A 104 1.74 2.49 13.16
CA GLY A 104 2.52 3.05 14.24
C GLY A 104 3.52 4.11 13.77
N GLY A 105 4.31 4.63 14.70
CA GLY A 105 5.40 5.56 14.40
C GLY A 105 6.66 4.88 13.86
N TRP A 106 7.61 5.69 13.36
CA TRP A 106 8.90 5.23 12.85
C TRP A 106 10.00 6.26 13.13
N GLY A 107 11.12 5.82 13.73
CA GLY A 107 12.17 6.72 14.18
C GLY A 107 11.64 7.75 15.19
N ASP A 108 11.83 9.04 14.88
CA ASP A 108 11.32 10.16 15.68
C ASP A 108 9.87 10.56 15.35
N HIS A 109 9.27 9.96 14.30
CA HIS A 109 7.90 10.27 13.88
C HIS A 109 6.91 9.44 14.69
N THR A 110 6.21 10.07 15.64
CA THR A 110 5.13 9.44 16.39
C THR A 110 3.79 9.49 15.66
N ASP A 111 3.66 10.38 14.68
CA ASP A 111 2.50 10.49 13.81
C ASP A 111 2.59 9.45 12.69
N PRO A 112 1.59 8.56 12.53
CA PRO A 112 1.66 7.47 11.55
C PRO A 112 1.78 7.95 10.10
N GLU A 113 1.16 9.08 9.74
CA GLU A 113 1.25 9.61 8.37
C GLU A 113 2.66 10.12 8.07
N GLN A 114 3.27 10.84 9.01
CA GLN A 114 4.66 11.28 8.85
C GLN A 114 5.64 10.10 8.84
N ALA A 115 5.38 9.09 9.66
CA ALA A 115 6.19 7.87 9.68
C ALA A 115 6.11 7.12 8.35
N ALA A 116 4.91 7.00 7.77
CA ALA A 116 4.70 6.38 6.47
C ALA A 116 5.35 7.19 5.33
N ASP A 117 5.21 8.53 5.33
CA ASP A 117 5.86 9.42 4.37
C ASP A 117 7.38 9.25 4.40
N ALA A 118 7.98 9.28 5.60
CA ALA A 118 9.43 9.15 5.78
C ALA A 118 9.94 7.76 5.37
N LEU A 119 9.17 6.71 5.67
CA LEU A 119 9.54 5.34 5.32
C LEU A 119 9.42 5.11 3.80
N ALA A 120 8.38 5.61 3.15
CA ALA A 120 8.23 5.56 1.69
C ALA A 120 9.36 6.32 0.97
N ASP A 121 9.75 7.49 1.49
CA ASP A 121 10.91 8.24 0.99
C ASP A 121 12.20 7.43 1.09
N SER A 122 12.41 6.73 2.21
CA SER A 122 13.57 5.84 2.40
C SER A 122 13.61 4.66 1.41
N TRP A 123 12.46 4.27 0.85
CA TRP A 123 12.35 3.26 -0.21
C TRP A 123 12.52 3.85 -1.62
N GLY A 124 12.77 5.15 -1.72
CA GLY A 124 12.96 5.88 -2.99
C GLY A 124 11.66 6.34 -3.64
N PHE A 125 10.59 6.51 -2.86
CA PHE A 125 9.30 7.05 -3.29
C PHE A 125 8.98 8.33 -2.49
N PRO A 126 9.67 9.45 -2.79
CA PRO A 126 9.48 10.70 -2.08
C PRO A 126 8.04 11.20 -2.20
N LYS A 127 7.58 11.89 -1.17
CA LYS A 127 6.28 12.57 -1.20
C LYS A 127 6.22 13.56 -2.33
N VAL A 128 5.35 13.27 -3.30
CA VAL A 128 5.03 14.19 -4.38
C VAL A 128 3.77 14.98 -4.04
N THR A 129 3.90 16.30 -3.97
CA THR A 129 2.73 17.19 -3.95
C THR A 129 1.98 17.01 -5.26
N ARG A 130 0.66 16.77 -5.20
CA ARG A 130 -0.21 16.83 -6.38
C ARG A 130 0.09 18.11 -7.16
N SER A 131 0.58 17.98 -8.38
CA SER A 131 0.55 19.08 -9.33
C SER A 131 -0.93 19.44 -9.56
N PRO A 132 -1.32 20.72 -9.51
CA PRO A 132 -2.72 21.15 -9.63
C PRO A 132 -3.31 21.00 -11.06
N GLN A 133 -2.79 20.07 -11.86
CA GLN A 133 -3.22 19.79 -13.22
C GLN A 133 -3.61 18.31 -13.36
N ASP A 134 -4.64 17.90 -12.62
CA ASP A 134 -5.45 16.70 -12.84
C ASP A 134 -6.94 17.08 -12.75
#